data_AF-W9NEU3-F1
#
_entry.id   AF-W9NEU3-F1
#
_cell.length_a   1.000
_cell.length_b   1.000
_cell.length_c   1.000
_cell.angle_alpha   90.00
_cell.angle_beta   90.00
_cell.angle_gamma   90.00
#
_symmetry.space_group_name_H-M   'P 1'
#
loop_
_entity.id
_entity.type
_entity.pdbx_description
1 polymer ?
#
loop_
_entity_poly.entity_id
_entity_poly.type
_entity_poly.pdbx_seq_one_letter_code
_entity_poly.pdbx_strand_id
1 'polypeptide(L)'
;MAFSRISLLAIDSISTLKAMCLYIKANVDVLTSRSMWTLMGLISRSAEQLGMHRDGTVLGLSPIETEDRRRLWWQLQHLDLILSLKNNVTPLSFGAGWDVRLPLNIEDDDLDPSSRTPPKDRTGLTSFSYTLFTYWIMEKQRGFRLTQASQATAGDKSLLGCLADSMIDDLEAGLNENFLQYCDPINPLHAILQITARAVVNVLRLRKLHEARMRSQHSDDQCHVEHFNACMQGMRYIVVSHSNLQLKPFIWLVESSFLWYAFIGILVDMSNLADVNLIKSAWKLLSQLYAVADHLSDLEDDRRKSHAARSVVATWHECRQKPGLTEMQKPGFVTKLEKDLAELERKTIADVESQVGVPQEIWQTRPVETELQPFGFEFADIDWAFWDSIN
;
A
#
# COMPACT_ATOMS: atom_id res chain seq x y z
N MET A 1 12.95 -24.75 -2.46
CA MET A 1 13.74 -25.70 -1.63
C MET A 1 14.56 -25.06 -0.50
N ALA A 2 14.75 -23.73 -0.42
CA ALA A 2 15.60 -23.13 0.62
C ALA A 2 15.07 -23.28 2.07
N PHE A 3 13.75 -23.30 2.27
CA PHE A 3 13.14 -23.42 3.62
C PHE A 3 12.77 -24.86 4.03
N SER A 4 13.00 -25.88 3.20
CA SER A 4 12.53 -27.25 3.49
C SER A 4 13.29 -27.92 4.65
N ARG A 5 14.39 -27.33 5.11
CA ARG A 5 15.19 -27.80 6.26
C ARG A 5 15.09 -26.88 7.47
N ILE A 6 14.44 -25.72 7.34
CA ILE A 6 14.23 -24.78 8.44
C ILE A 6 12.88 -25.12 9.06
N SER A 7 12.86 -25.39 10.37
CA SER A 7 11.59 -25.52 11.07
C SER A 7 10.92 -24.15 11.09
N LEU A 8 9.96 -23.93 10.19
CA LEU A 8 9.21 -22.67 10.11
C LEU A 8 8.60 -22.30 11.47
N LEU A 9 8.25 -23.31 12.28
CA LEU A 9 7.64 -23.16 13.60
C LEU A 9 8.65 -22.88 14.72
N ALA A 10 9.96 -22.96 14.45
CA ALA A 10 11.02 -22.75 15.43
C ALA A 10 12.18 -21.97 14.81
N ILE A 11 11.94 -20.68 14.53
CA ILE A 11 12.99 -19.77 14.06
C ILE A 11 13.84 -19.36 15.28
N ASP A 12 15.09 -19.82 15.32
CA ASP A 12 16.02 -19.67 16.44
C ASP A 12 17.21 -18.74 16.13
N SER A 13 17.31 -18.22 14.90
CA SER A 13 18.45 -17.43 14.44
C SER A 13 18.03 -16.12 13.77
N ILE A 14 18.77 -15.05 14.07
CA ILE A 14 18.65 -13.73 13.44
C ILE A 14 18.88 -13.83 11.92
N SER A 15 19.81 -14.68 11.47
CA SER A 15 20.07 -14.89 10.05
C SER A 15 18.85 -15.47 9.33
N THR A 16 18.11 -16.37 10.00
CA THR A 16 16.85 -16.92 9.47
C THR A 16 15.79 -15.84 9.40
N LEU A 17 15.66 -14.97 10.41
CA LEU A 17 14.75 -13.82 10.35
C LEU A 17 15.05 -12.90 9.17
N LYS A 18 16.33 -12.56 8.95
CA LYS A 18 16.75 -11.74 7.79
C LYS A 18 16.36 -12.39 6.46
N ALA A 19 16.59 -13.69 6.31
CA ALA A 19 16.20 -14.43 5.11
C ALA A 19 14.68 -14.43 4.91
N MET A 20 13.90 -14.56 5.98
CA MET A 20 12.43 -14.50 5.92
C MET A 20 11.93 -13.10 5.56
N CYS A 21 12.54 -12.03 6.07
CA CYS A 21 12.24 -10.65 5.66
C CYS A 21 12.43 -10.45 4.16
N LEU A 22 13.57 -10.91 3.62
CA LEU A 22 13.86 -10.82 2.19
C LEU A 22 12.87 -11.66 1.38
N TYR A 23 12.53 -12.86 1.86
CA TYR A 23 11.54 -13.70 1.21
C TYR A 23 10.15 -13.04 1.12
N ILE A 24 9.65 -12.48 2.23
CA ILE A 24 8.38 -11.74 2.23
C ILE A 24 8.47 -10.58 1.24
N LYS A 25 9.53 -9.77 1.32
CA LYS A 25 9.67 -8.59 0.46
C LYS A 25 9.70 -8.95 -1.02
N ALA A 26 10.38 -10.04 -1.40
CA ALA A 26 10.48 -10.51 -2.77
C ALA A 26 9.16 -11.11 -3.30
N ASN A 27 8.28 -11.60 -2.43
CA ASN A 27 7.05 -12.31 -2.81
C ASN A 27 5.77 -11.57 -2.43
N VAL A 28 5.87 -10.30 -2.03
CA VAL A 28 4.74 -9.48 -1.53
C VAL A 28 3.66 -9.24 -2.58
N ASP A 29 3.99 -9.39 -3.87
CA ASP A 29 3.09 -9.20 -5.01
C ASP A 29 2.78 -10.49 -5.78
N VAL A 30 3.50 -11.59 -5.49
CA VAL A 30 3.35 -12.88 -6.19
C VAL A 30 2.48 -13.85 -5.40
N LEU A 31 2.64 -13.89 -4.07
CA LEU A 31 1.89 -14.78 -3.20
C LEU A 31 0.71 -14.04 -2.56
N THR A 32 -0.33 -14.79 -2.16
CA THR A 32 -1.54 -14.18 -1.59
C THR A 32 -1.20 -13.34 -0.36
N SER A 33 -1.71 -12.11 -0.30
CA SER A 33 -1.51 -11.19 0.83
C SER A 33 -1.87 -11.84 2.17
N ARG A 34 -2.87 -12.73 2.18
CA ARG A 34 -3.34 -13.45 3.37
C ARG A 34 -2.29 -14.46 3.88
N SER A 35 -1.74 -15.30 3.01
CA SER A 35 -0.70 -16.26 3.41
C SER A 35 0.57 -15.57 3.90
N MET A 36 0.96 -14.48 3.24
CA MET A 36 2.10 -13.66 3.67
C MET A 36 1.87 -13.00 5.02
N TRP A 37 0.66 -12.49 5.27
CA TRP A 37 0.30 -11.89 6.56
C TRP A 37 0.31 -12.93 7.69
N THR A 38 -0.20 -14.15 7.46
CA THR A 38 -0.09 -15.25 8.44
C THR A 38 1.37 -15.61 8.74
N LEU A 39 2.21 -15.72 7.70
CA LEU A 39 3.64 -15.98 7.86
C LEU A 39 4.34 -14.85 8.64
N MET A 40 3.96 -13.60 8.38
CA MET A 40 4.46 -12.43 9.12
C MET A 40 4.13 -12.53 10.60
N GLY A 41 2.91 -12.96 10.97
CA GLY A 41 2.54 -13.20 12.36
C GLY A 41 3.47 -14.19 13.07
N LEU A 42 3.85 -15.29 12.39
CA LEU A 42 4.80 -16.27 12.91
C LEU A 42 6.21 -15.67 13.11
N ILE A 43 6.70 -14.96 12.10
CA ILE A 43 8.03 -14.32 12.13
C ILE A 43 8.10 -13.27 13.25
N SER A 44 7.05 -12.45 13.42
CA SER A 44 6.96 -11.44 14.48
C SER A 44 7.07 -12.09 15.86
N ARG A 45 6.39 -13.22 16.11
CA ARG A 45 6.48 -13.96 17.37
C ARG A 45 7.85 -14.58 17.60
N SER A 46 8.48 -15.13 16.57
CA SER A 46 9.84 -15.64 16.70
C SER A 46 10.86 -14.51 16.95
N ALA A 47 10.68 -13.34 16.35
CA ALA A 47 11.50 -12.18 16.64
C ALA A 47 11.34 -11.71 18.09
N GLU A 48 10.12 -11.73 18.64
CA GLU A 48 9.88 -11.46 20.06
C GLU A 48 10.62 -12.46 20.97
N GLN A 49 10.57 -13.76 20.65
CA GLN A 49 11.28 -14.82 21.39
C GLN A 49 12.80 -14.62 21.39
N LEU A 50 13.36 -14.08 20.30
CA LEU A 50 14.78 -13.73 20.20
C LEU A 50 15.15 -12.39 20.86
N GLY A 51 14.19 -11.75 21.54
CA GLY A 51 14.39 -10.50 22.27
C GLY A 51 14.46 -9.26 21.37
N MET A 52 14.07 -9.35 20.10
CA MET A 52 14.18 -8.25 19.13
C MET A 52 13.30 -7.05 19.45
N HIS A 53 12.27 -7.25 20.27
CA HIS A 53 11.36 -6.20 20.75
C HIS A 53 11.98 -5.31 21.84
N ARG A 54 13.19 -5.65 22.32
CA ARG A 54 13.96 -4.88 23.29
C ARG A 54 15.14 -4.20 22.63
N ASP A 55 15.34 -2.92 22.92
CA ASP A 55 16.47 -2.17 22.38
C ASP A 55 17.81 -2.75 22.86
N GLY A 56 18.74 -2.94 21.93
CA GLY A 56 20.04 -3.55 22.22
C GLY A 56 20.85 -2.80 23.28
N THR A 57 20.62 -1.50 23.47
CA THR A 57 21.29 -0.74 24.54
C THR A 57 20.80 -1.11 25.94
N VAL A 58 19.54 -1.52 26.09
CA VAL A 58 19.00 -2.04 27.36
C VAL A 58 19.58 -3.42 27.65
N LEU A 59 19.86 -4.19 26.61
CA LEU A 59 20.45 -5.52 26.69
C LEU A 59 22.00 -5.51 26.83
N GLY A 60 22.63 -4.33 26.76
CA GLY A 60 24.09 -4.20 26.85
C GLY A 60 24.85 -4.74 25.63
N LEU A 61 24.20 -4.78 24.46
CA LEU A 61 24.81 -5.25 23.22
C LEU A 61 25.81 -4.24 22.65
N SER A 62 26.69 -4.70 21.77
CA SER A 62 27.59 -3.80 21.03
C SER A 62 26.78 -2.79 20.20
N PRO A 63 27.33 -1.61 19.88
CA PRO A 63 26.60 -0.61 19.09
C PRO A 63 26.15 -1.13 17.73
N ILE A 64 26.94 -2.01 17.11
CA ILE A 64 26.68 -2.56 15.78
C ILE A 64 25.60 -3.62 15.85
N GLU A 65 25.69 -4.53 16.82
CA GLU A 65 24.63 -5.52 17.03
C GLU A 65 23.31 -4.82 17.40
N THR A 66 23.39 -3.74 18.17
CA THR A 66 22.23 -2.89 18.46
C THR A 66 21.61 -2.31 17.19
N GLU A 67 22.41 -1.72 16.30
CA GLU A 67 21.88 -1.17 15.04
C GLU A 67 21.37 -2.23 14.07
N ASP A 68 22.06 -3.36 13.94
CA ASP A 68 21.61 -4.48 13.12
C ASP A 68 20.24 -5.00 13.60
N ARG A 69 20.07 -5.11 14.91
CA ARG A 69 18.79 -5.50 15.53
C ARG A 69 17.71 -4.44 15.35
N ARG A 70 18.03 -3.15 15.51
CA ARG A 70 17.08 -2.04 15.25
C ARG A 70 16.59 -2.08 13.82
N ARG A 71 17.49 -2.12 12.84
CA ARG A 71 17.16 -2.15 11.41
C ARG A 71 16.28 -3.35 11.07
N LEU A 72 16.62 -4.53 11.59
CA LEU A 72 15.82 -5.72 11.37
C LEU A 72 14.43 -5.64 12.02
N TRP A 73 14.35 -5.20 13.28
CA TRP A 73 13.07 -5.05 13.97
C TRP A 73 12.14 -4.07 13.24
N TRP A 74 12.64 -2.89 12.90
CA TRP A 74 11.85 -1.90 12.16
C TRP A 74 11.43 -2.39 10.77
N GLN A 75 12.27 -3.16 10.08
CA GLN A 75 11.89 -3.79 8.82
C GLN A 75 10.74 -4.79 9.00
N LEU A 76 10.78 -5.61 10.06
CA LEU A 76 9.69 -6.53 10.39
C LEU A 76 8.39 -5.78 10.67
N GLN A 77 8.46 -4.71 11.48
CA GLN A 77 7.28 -3.90 11.80
C GLN A 77 6.72 -3.18 10.56
N HIS A 78 7.59 -2.68 9.69
CA HIS A 78 7.18 -2.06 8.43
C HIS A 78 6.51 -3.07 7.49
N LEU A 79 7.04 -4.30 7.38
CA LEU A 79 6.41 -5.36 6.58
C LEU A 79 5.04 -5.78 7.16
N ASP A 80 4.93 -5.91 8.48
CA ASP A 80 3.65 -6.17 9.16
C ASP A 80 2.63 -5.07 8.86
N LEU A 81 3.04 -3.79 8.90
CA LEU A 81 2.20 -2.67 8.52
C LEU A 81 1.70 -2.79 7.08
N ILE A 82 2.59 -2.99 6.10
CA ILE A 82 2.20 -3.07 4.69
C ILE A 82 1.27 -4.26 4.44
N LEU A 83 1.58 -5.44 5.00
CA LEU A 83 0.75 -6.63 4.84
C LEU A 83 -0.60 -6.47 5.53
N SER A 84 -0.65 -5.86 6.72
CA SER A 84 -1.89 -5.63 7.45
C SER A 84 -2.80 -4.64 6.72
N LEU A 85 -2.22 -3.57 6.16
CA LEU A 85 -2.94 -2.65 5.27
C LEU A 85 -3.49 -3.37 4.04
N LYS A 86 -2.71 -4.26 3.39
CA LYS A 86 -3.17 -5.08 2.26
C LYS A 86 -4.29 -6.10 2.64
N ASN A 87 -4.48 -6.39 3.93
CA ASN A 87 -5.47 -7.36 4.42
C ASN A 87 -6.58 -6.71 5.26
N ASN A 88 -6.69 -5.38 5.33
CA ASN A 88 -7.70 -4.66 6.12
C ASN A 88 -7.71 -4.98 7.62
N VAL A 89 -6.55 -5.29 8.16
CA VAL A 89 -6.41 -5.61 9.59
C VAL A 89 -5.52 -4.59 10.27
N THR A 90 -5.72 -4.41 11.56
CA THR A 90 -4.85 -3.57 12.38
C THR A 90 -3.46 -4.22 12.48
N PRO A 91 -2.38 -3.50 12.10
CA PRO A 91 -1.03 -3.98 12.28
C PRO A 91 -0.73 -4.35 13.74
N LEU A 92 -0.09 -5.49 13.96
CA LEU A 92 0.36 -5.92 15.29
C LEU A 92 1.35 -4.92 15.88
N SER A 93 2.14 -4.28 15.02
CA SER A 93 3.14 -3.28 15.41
C SER A 93 2.57 -2.08 16.17
N PHE A 94 1.29 -1.76 16.00
CA PHE A 94 0.65 -0.64 16.70
C PHE A 94 0.13 -1.00 18.10
N GLY A 95 -0.11 -2.29 18.38
CA GLY A 95 -0.59 -2.75 19.69
C GLY A 95 0.50 -3.35 20.59
N ALA A 96 1.64 -3.75 20.03
CA ALA A 96 2.70 -4.42 20.78
C ALA A 96 3.55 -3.45 21.64
N GLY A 97 3.88 -3.88 22.86
CA GLY A 97 4.80 -3.19 23.77
C GLY A 97 6.26 -3.51 23.43
N TRP A 98 6.94 -2.57 22.76
CA TRP A 98 8.37 -2.63 22.43
C TRP A 98 9.01 -1.26 22.58
N ASP A 99 10.32 -1.23 22.85
CA ASP A 99 11.11 -0.03 23.21
C ASP A 99 12.30 0.24 22.26
N VAL A 100 12.38 -0.49 21.14
CA VAL A 100 13.39 -0.33 20.10
C VAL A 100 13.38 1.09 19.53
N ARG A 101 14.52 1.78 19.58
CA ARG A 101 14.64 3.15 19.03
C ARG A 101 14.72 3.13 17.50
N LEU A 102 14.39 4.26 16.85
CA LEU A 102 14.65 4.43 15.41
C LEU A 102 16.13 4.12 15.09
N PRO A 103 16.43 3.46 13.96
CA PRO A 103 17.81 3.22 13.57
C PRO A 103 18.51 4.53 13.18
N LEU A 104 19.83 4.57 13.32
CA LEU A 104 20.63 5.75 12.99
C LEU A 104 20.68 6.01 11.47
N ASN A 105 20.73 7.29 11.08
CA ASN A 105 20.95 7.76 9.72
C ASN A 105 22.45 7.73 9.41
N ILE A 106 22.96 6.55 9.09
CA ILE A 106 24.38 6.28 8.82
C ILE A 106 24.52 5.44 7.56
N GLU A 107 25.67 5.56 6.90
CA GLU A 107 26.07 4.68 5.79
C GLU A 107 26.68 3.39 6.32
N ASP A 108 26.74 2.37 5.47
CA ASP A 108 27.35 1.08 5.83
C ASP A 108 28.84 1.24 6.21
N ASP A 109 29.55 2.20 5.59
CA ASP A 109 30.95 2.51 5.90
C ASP A 109 31.16 3.10 7.31
N ASP A 110 30.10 3.60 7.97
CA ASP A 110 30.18 4.07 9.36
C ASP A 110 30.19 2.91 10.38
N LEU A 111 29.83 1.70 9.94
CA LEU A 111 29.75 0.51 10.79
C LEU A 111 31.12 -0.16 10.90
N ASP A 112 31.91 0.22 11.90
CA ASP A 112 33.18 -0.44 12.22
C ASP A 112 32.99 -1.57 13.26
N PRO A 113 33.13 -2.87 12.89
CA PRO A 113 33.03 -4.04 13.78
C PRO A 113 33.81 -3.96 15.10
N SER A 114 34.90 -3.19 15.11
CA SER A 114 35.80 -3.07 16.25
C SER A 114 35.46 -1.91 17.19
N SER A 115 34.56 -1.00 16.77
CA SER A 115 34.19 0.17 17.54
C SER A 115 33.33 -0.19 18.76
N ARG A 116 33.71 0.36 19.92
CA ARG A 116 32.93 0.26 21.17
C ARG A 116 31.97 1.43 21.37
N THR A 117 32.06 2.45 20.52
CA THR A 117 31.22 3.64 20.57
C THR A 117 30.21 3.62 19.43
N PRO A 118 28.95 4.04 19.66
CA PRO A 118 27.98 4.12 18.58
C PRO A 118 28.43 5.13 17.51
N PRO A 119 28.19 4.82 16.23
CA PRO A 119 28.49 5.76 15.15
C PRO A 119 27.66 7.03 15.33
N LYS A 120 28.19 8.14 14.83
CA LYS A 120 27.52 9.44 14.91
C LYS A 120 26.44 9.52 13.83
N ASP A 121 25.25 9.93 14.23
CA ASP A 121 24.15 10.19 13.31
C ASP A 121 24.51 11.29 12.31
N ARG A 122 24.27 11.05 11.02
CA ARG A 122 24.61 12.01 9.96
C ARG A 122 23.47 13.01 9.73
N THR A 123 23.84 14.24 9.42
CA THR A 123 22.89 15.27 8.98
C THR A 123 22.71 15.18 7.47
N GLY A 124 21.45 15.21 7.00
CA GLY A 124 21.12 15.09 5.58
C GLY A 124 20.65 13.69 5.20
N LEU A 125 20.57 13.42 3.90
CA LEU A 125 20.16 12.11 3.39
C LEU A 125 21.36 11.17 3.20
N THR A 126 21.13 9.90 3.50
CA THR A 126 22.02 8.75 3.30
C THR A 126 21.33 7.71 2.41
N SER A 127 22.05 6.66 2.02
CA SER A 127 21.45 5.50 1.34
C SER A 127 20.30 4.86 2.15
N PHE A 128 20.34 4.97 3.48
CA PHE A 128 19.33 4.42 4.38
C PHE A 128 18.08 5.33 4.53
N SER A 129 18.13 6.58 4.07
CA SER A 129 17.07 7.56 4.35
C SER A 129 15.71 7.20 3.78
N TYR A 130 15.64 6.47 2.66
CA TYR A 130 14.36 5.98 2.12
C TYR A 130 13.66 5.06 3.12
N THR A 131 14.41 4.16 3.75
CA THR A 131 13.87 3.25 4.75
C THR A 131 13.60 3.98 6.06
N LEU A 132 14.48 4.90 6.45
CA LEU A 132 14.34 5.65 7.69
C LEU A 132 13.10 6.54 7.73
N PHE A 133 12.73 7.22 6.63
CA PHE A 133 11.53 8.07 6.64
C PHE A 133 10.25 7.23 6.79
N THR A 134 10.18 6.02 6.22
CA THR A 134 9.00 5.16 6.38
C THR A 134 8.87 4.67 7.83
N TYR A 135 10.00 4.37 8.49
CA TYR A 135 10.03 4.03 9.91
C TYR A 135 9.64 5.22 10.78
N TRP A 136 10.11 6.42 10.45
CA TRP A 136 9.75 7.64 11.15
C TRP A 136 8.24 7.92 11.08
N ILE A 137 7.63 7.80 9.90
CA ILE A 137 6.16 7.94 9.75
C ILE A 137 5.43 6.93 10.64
N MET A 138 5.88 5.69 10.62
CA MET A 138 5.31 4.61 11.43
C MET A 138 5.46 4.87 12.93
N GLU A 139 6.59 5.41 13.38
CA GLU A 139 6.83 5.80 14.78
C GLU A 139 5.82 6.87 15.23
N LYS A 140 5.65 7.93 14.44
CA LYS A 140 4.71 9.01 14.73
C LYS A 140 3.27 8.51 14.77
N GLN A 141 2.88 7.65 13.82
CA GLN A 141 1.57 6.99 13.83
C GLN A 141 1.35 6.13 15.08
N ARG A 142 2.37 5.36 15.49
CA ARG A 142 2.31 4.55 16.71
C ARG A 142 2.19 5.42 17.97
N GLY A 143 3.02 6.47 18.09
CA GLY A 143 2.98 7.39 19.23
C GLY A 143 1.62 8.08 19.39
N PHE A 144 1.05 8.55 18.28
CA PHE A 144 -0.30 9.12 18.27
C PHE A 144 -1.36 8.13 18.75
N ARG A 145 -1.34 6.89 18.22
CA ARG A 145 -2.28 5.83 18.61
C ARG A 145 -2.18 5.46 20.08
N LEU A 146 -0.96 5.32 20.62
CA LEU A 146 -0.76 5.02 22.04
C LEU A 146 -1.27 6.15 22.94
N THR A 147 -1.02 7.40 22.54
CA THR A 147 -1.54 8.58 23.26
C THR A 147 -3.06 8.61 23.24
N GLN A 148 -3.68 8.37 22.09
CA GLN A 148 -5.14 8.35 21.97
C GLN A 148 -5.76 7.19 22.76
N ALA A 149 -5.18 5.99 22.70
CA ALA A 149 -5.64 4.84 23.49
C ALA A 149 -5.58 5.09 25.01
N SER A 150 -4.58 5.85 25.47
CA SER A 150 -4.48 6.26 26.89
C SER A 150 -5.54 7.28 27.31
N GLN A 151 -6.14 7.99 26.35
CA GLN A 151 -7.14 9.05 26.57
C GLN A 151 -8.57 8.61 26.20
N ALA A 152 -8.74 7.43 25.60
CA ALA A 152 -10.03 6.95 25.12
C ALA A 152 -10.98 6.60 26.27
N THR A 153 -12.22 7.11 26.22
CA THR A 153 -13.33 6.66 27.08
C THR A 153 -14.16 5.59 26.36
N ALA A 154 -14.90 4.76 27.09
CA ALA A 154 -15.62 3.56 26.61
C ALA A 154 -16.64 3.76 25.46
N GLY A 155 -16.81 4.97 24.93
CA GLY A 155 -17.71 5.29 23.81
C GLY A 155 -17.02 5.55 22.46
N ASP A 156 -15.71 5.78 22.40
CA ASP A 156 -15.02 6.13 21.16
C ASP A 156 -14.65 4.88 20.35
N LYS A 157 -15.59 4.39 19.56
CA LYS A 157 -15.42 3.24 18.65
C LYS A 157 -14.69 3.61 17.35
N SER A 158 -13.72 4.53 17.41
CA SER A 158 -12.83 4.78 16.28
C SER A 158 -11.58 3.92 16.42
N LEU A 159 -11.73 2.60 16.34
CA LEU A 159 -10.62 1.65 16.46
C LEU A 159 -9.60 1.75 15.30
N LEU A 160 -9.92 2.56 14.27
CA LEU A 160 -9.03 2.89 13.16
C LEU A 160 -9.03 4.37 12.72
N GLY A 161 -9.93 5.21 13.24
CA GLY A 161 -10.47 6.31 12.46
C GLY A 161 -9.93 7.70 12.78
N CYS A 162 -9.57 8.38 11.70
CA CYS A 162 -9.04 9.73 11.58
C CYS A 162 -7.79 10.01 12.43
N LEU A 163 -6.61 9.95 11.79
CA LEU A 163 -5.53 10.83 12.21
C LEU A 163 -6.10 12.26 12.27
N ALA A 164 -5.92 12.95 13.39
CA ALA A 164 -6.33 14.36 13.48
C ALA A 164 -5.63 15.16 12.37
N ASP A 165 -6.26 16.21 11.84
CA ASP A 165 -5.61 17.05 10.80
C ASP A 165 -4.26 17.56 11.30
N SER A 166 -4.22 17.99 12.56
CA SER A 166 -2.98 18.40 13.21
C SER A 166 -1.88 17.33 13.14
N MET A 167 -2.24 16.05 13.28
CA MET A 167 -1.26 14.97 13.21
C MET A 167 -0.75 14.72 11.79
N ILE A 168 -1.61 14.86 10.77
CA ILE A 168 -1.19 14.78 9.36
C ILE A 168 -0.31 16.00 9.00
N ASP A 169 -0.67 17.18 9.48
CA ASP A 169 0.07 18.41 9.23
C ASP A 169 1.43 18.39 9.96
N ASP A 170 1.49 17.90 11.20
CA ASP A 170 2.73 17.67 11.95
C ASP A 170 3.63 16.64 11.25
N LEU A 171 3.03 15.57 10.70
CA LEU A 171 3.75 14.60 9.88
C LEU A 171 4.33 15.25 8.62
N GLU A 172 3.55 16.06 7.90
CA GLU A 172 4.02 16.75 6.69
C GLU A 172 5.12 17.77 7.01
N ALA A 173 4.97 18.56 8.08
CA ALA A 173 5.99 19.49 8.55
C ALA A 173 7.28 18.75 8.94
N GLY A 174 7.16 17.68 9.72
CA GLY A 174 8.30 16.86 10.13
C GLY A 174 8.98 16.13 8.98
N LEU A 175 8.25 15.72 7.93
CA LEU A 175 8.86 15.19 6.72
C LEU A 175 9.67 16.26 5.98
N ASN A 176 9.14 17.48 5.88
CA ASN A 176 9.84 18.60 5.26
C ASN A 176 11.15 18.94 5.99
N GLU A 177 11.09 19.02 7.32
CA GLU A 177 12.25 19.33 8.16
C GLU A 177 13.26 18.17 8.21
N ASN A 178 12.84 16.92 8.41
CA ASN A 178 13.80 15.85 8.65
C ASN A 178 14.38 15.25 7.35
N PHE A 179 13.65 15.33 6.23
CA PHE A 179 14.02 14.63 4.99
C PHE A 179 13.95 15.49 3.73
N LEU A 180 12.82 16.16 3.47
CA LEU A 180 12.59 16.78 2.15
C LEU A 180 13.45 18.01 1.90
N GLN A 181 13.86 18.75 2.94
CA GLN A 181 14.77 19.89 2.79
C GLN A 181 16.16 19.51 2.26
N TYR A 182 16.56 18.25 2.43
CA TYR A 182 17.85 17.71 2.01
C TYR A 182 17.79 17.01 0.64
N CYS A 183 16.62 16.95 0.00
CA CYS A 183 16.45 16.28 -1.28
C CYS A 183 17.09 17.07 -2.43
N ASP A 184 17.84 16.35 -3.26
CA ASP A 184 18.37 16.86 -4.54
C ASP A 184 17.58 16.19 -5.67
N PRO A 185 16.84 16.94 -6.50
CA PRO A 185 16.02 16.37 -7.57
C PRO A 185 16.82 15.62 -8.64
N ILE A 186 18.15 15.78 -8.72
CA ILE A 186 19.00 15.06 -9.65
C ILE A 186 19.26 13.62 -9.16
N ASN A 187 19.26 13.40 -7.85
CA ASN A 187 19.51 12.09 -7.27
C ASN A 187 18.22 11.23 -7.32
N PRO A 188 18.24 10.05 -7.97
CA PRO A 188 17.04 9.24 -8.13
C PRO A 188 16.47 8.72 -6.80
N LEU A 189 17.32 8.46 -5.79
CA LEU A 189 16.87 8.07 -4.45
C LEU A 189 16.13 9.22 -3.76
N HIS A 190 16.64 10.44 -3.89
CA HIS A 190 16.00 11.63 -3.31
C HIS A 190 14.68 11.92 -4.02
N ALA A 191 14.63 11.81 -5.35
CA ALA A 191 13.42 12.00 -6.14
C ALA A 191 12.31 10.99 -5.76
N ILE A 192 12.62 9.69 -5.64
CA ILE A 192 11.62 8.70 -5.22
C ILE A 192 11.18 8.93 -3.77
N LEU A 193 12.11 9.24 -2.86
CA LEU A 193 11.77 9.59 -1.47
C LEU A 193 10.79 10.77 -1.43
N GLN A 194 11.07 11.81 -2.20
CA GLN A 194 10.26 13.02 -2.25
C GLN A 194 8.84 12.76 -2.76
N ILE A 195 8.70 11.94 -3.81
CA ILE A 195 7.39 11.55 -4.37
C ILE A 195 6.64 10.67 -3.38
N THR A 196 7.30 9.62 -2.84
CA THR A 196 6.66 8.69 -1.91
C THR A 196 6.23 9.37 -0.61
N ALA A 197 7.05 10.25 -0.04
CA ALA A 197 6.70 10.98 1.18
C ALA A 197 5.40 11.80 0.99
N ARG A 198 5.28 12.51 -0.13
CA ARG A 198 4.06 13.27 -0.47
C ARG A 198 2.87 12.37 -0.80
N ALA A 199 3.11 11.25 -1.46
CA ALA A 199 2.08 10.26 -1.75
C ALA A 199 1.52 9.66 -0.45
N VAL A 200 2.36 9.36 0.54
CA VAL A 200 1.92 8.86 1.84
C VAL A 200 1.05 9.88 2.57
N VAL A 201 1.46 11.16 2.63
CA VAL A 201 0.62 12.23 3.21
C VAL A 201 -0.74 12.30 2.51
N ASN A 202 -0.76 12.22 1.17
CA ASN A 202 -2.00 12.18 0.40
C ASN A 202 -2.87 10.97 0.74
N VAL A 203 -2.28 9.78 0.92
CA VAL A 203 -3.01 8.56 1.34
C VAL A 203 -3.61 8.74 2.73
N LEU A 204 -2.90 9.36 3.68
CA LEU A 204 -3.43 9.63 5.02
C LEU A 204 -4.63 10.58 4.98
N ARG A 205 -4.55 11.66 4.18
CA ARG A 205 -5.68 12.57 3.95
C ARG A 205 -6.85 11.86 3.27
N LEU A 206 -6.57 11.03 2.27
CA LEU A 206 -7.58 10.27 1.55
C LEU A 206 -8.35 9.30 2.46
N ARG A 207 -7.66 8.66 3.42
CA ARG A 207 -8.32 7.79 4.41
C ARG A 207 -9.38 8.53 5.22
N LYS A 208 -9.05 9.74 5.66
CA LYS A 208 -9.98 10.61 6.38
C LYS A 208 -11.16 11.04 5.50
N LEU A 209 -10.90 11.47 4.27
CA LEU A 209 -11.94 11.90 3.33
C LEU A 209 -12.91 10.75 2.99
N HIS A 210 -12.40 9.53 2.85
CA HIS A 210 -13.25 8.35 2.67
C HIS A 210 -14.18 8.11 3.85
N GLU A 211 -13.66 8.18 5.08
CA GLU A 211 -14.51 8.02 6.27
C GLU A 211 -15.60 9.10 6.34
N ALA A 212 -15.26 10.35 6.02
CA ALA A 212 -16.22 11.44 5.95
C ALA A 212 -17.31 11.15 4.91
N ARG A 213 -16.92 10.69 3.71
CA ARG A 213 -17.83 10.28 2.64
C ARG A 213 -18.74 9.11 3.04
N MET A 214 -18.20 8.10 3.74
CA MET A 214 -19.00 6.94 4.16
C MET A 214 -20.02 7.31 5.26
N ARG A 215 -19.75 8.37 6.03
CA ARG A 215 -20.69 8.88 7.04
C ARG A 215 -21.73 9.84 6.45
N SER A 216 -21.46 10.49 5.31
CA SER A 216 -22.42 11.38 4.68
C SER A 216 -23.55 10.59 4.01
N GLN A 217 -24.76 10.66 4.57
CA GLN A 217 -25.97 10.05 4.00
C GLN A 217 -26.50 10.80 2.76
N HIS A 218 -25.98 12.01 2.49
CA HIS A 218 -26.38 12.85 1.37
C HIS A 218 -25.18 13.09 0.46
N SER A 219 -25.44 13.28 -0.83
CA SER A 219 -24.51 13.73 -1.86
C SER A 219 -24.01 15.16 -1.55
N ASP A 220 -23.26 15.33 -0.47
CA ASP A 220 -22.60 16.59 -0.16
C ASP A 220 -21.48 16.77 -1.18
N ASP A 221 -21.79 17.53 -2.25
CA ASP A 221 -20.95 17.68 -3.44
C ASP A 221 -19.50 18.03 -3.07
N GLN A 222 -19.31 18.80 -1.99
CA GLN A 222 -17.98 19.21 -1.54
C GLN A 222 -17.12 18.05 -1.04
N CYS A 223 -17.67 17.14 -0.23
CA CYS A 223 -16.96 15.97 0.29
C CYS A 223 -16.56 15.01 -0.85
N HIS A 224 -17.46 14.80 -1.81
CA HIS A 224 -17.20 13.99 -3.00
C HIS A 224 -16.13 14.61 -3.90
N VAL A 225 -16.17 15.94 -4.11
CA VAL A 225 -15.16 16.66 -4.90
C VAL A 225 -13.78 16.62 -4.22
N GLU A 226 -13.71 16.81 -2.91
CA GLU A 226 -12.45 16.72 -2.16
C GLU A 226 -11.84 15.31 -2.19
N HIS A 227 -12.67 14.29 -1.97
CA HIS A 227 -12.28 12.89 -2.10
C HIS A 227 -11.76 12.59 -3.51
N PHE A 228 -12.50 13.01 -4.54
CA PHE A 228 -12.12 12.84 -5.94
C PHE A 228 -10.78 13.51 -6.26
N ASN A 229 -10.58 14.75 -5.81
CA ASN A 229 -9.34 15.48 -6.00
C ASN A 229 -8.14 14.79 -5.31
N ALA A 230 -8.33 14.24 -4.11
CA ALA A 230 -7.31 13.47 -3.41
C ALA A 230 -6.97 12.15 -4.14
N CYS A 231 -7.97 11.46 -4.71
CA CYS A 231 -7.76 10.29 -5.54
C CYS A 231 -6.97 10.64 -6.82
N MET A 232 -7.38 11.70 -7.51
CA MET A 232 -6.69 12.24 -8.68
C MET A 232 -5.23 12.58 -8.37
N GLN A 233 -4.98 13.20 -7.22
CA GLN A 233 -3.62 13.53 -6.78
C GLN A 233 -2.79 12.26 -6.49
N GLY A 234 -3.39 11.23 -5.90
CA GLY A 234 -2.75 9.92 -5.71
C GLY A 234 -2.30 9.31 -7.04
N MET A 235 -3.16 9.31 -8.05
CA MET A 235 -2.83 8.81 -9.39
C MET A 235 -1.76 9.66 -10.10
N ARG A 236 -1.75 10.98 -9.89
CA ARG A 236 -0.68 11.85 -10.43
C ARG A 236 0.69 11.48 -9.90
N TYR A 237 0.83 11.11 -8.62
CA TYR A 237 2.11 10.65 -8.08
C TYR A 237 2.60 9.38 -8.78
N ILE A 238 1.69 8.43 -9.09
CA ILE A 238 2.03 7.23 -9.86
C ILE A 238 2.49 7.62 -11.27
N VAL A 239 1.74 8.47 -11.98
CA VAL A 239 2.10 8.94 -13.34
C VAL A 239 3.47 9.60 -13.36
N VAL A 240 3.75 10.52 -12.43
CA VAL A 240 5.04 11.21 -12.33
C VAL A 240 6.17 10.21 -12.05
N SER A 241 5.92 9.21 -11.21
CA SER A 241 6.91 8.19 -10.88
C SER A 241 7.28 7.34 -12.09
N HIS A 242 6.29 6.90 -12.88
CA HIS A 242 6.53 6.13 -14.11
C HIS A 242 7.11 6.98 -15.25
N SER A 243 6.77 8.27 -15.32
CA SER A 243 7.25 9.16 -16.38
C SER A 243 8.71 9.58 -16.21
N ASN A 244 9.25 9.54 -14.98
CA ASN A 244 10.62 9.94 -14.71
C ASN A 244 11.60 8.79 -15.02
N LEU A 245 12.41 8.98 -16.08
CA LEU A 245 13.41 7.99 -16.52
C LEU A 245 14.45 7.64 -15.45
N GLN A 246 14.76 8.56 -14.53
CA GLN A 246 15.70 8.31 -13.43
C GLN A 246 15.15 7.32 -12.40
N LEU A 247 13.83 7.16 -12.34
CA LEU A 247 13.16 6.28 -11.38
C LEU A 247 12.96 4.86 -11.91
N LYS A 248 13.45 4.55 -13.12
CA LYS A 248 13.43 3.18 -13.69
C LYS A 248 13.91 2.09 -12.73
N PRO A 249 15.02 2.26 -11.98
CA PRO A 249 15.48 1.27 -11.00
C PRO A 249 14.51 1.03 -9.84
N PHE A 250 13.58 1.95 -9.58
CA PHE A 250 12.61 1.91 -8.49
C PHE A 250 11.18 1.60 -8.97
N ILE A 251 10.95 1.27 -10.24
CA ILE A 251 9.61 1.00 -10.77
C ILE A 251 8.91 -0.12 -9.98
N TRP A 252 9.62 -1.19 -9.63
CA TRP A 252 9.07 -2.28 -8.81
C TRP A 252 8.43 -1.79 -7.50
N LEU A 253 8.99 -0.73 -6.90
CA LEU A 253 8.48 -0.14 -5.67
C LEU A 253 7.20 0.66 -5.93
N VAL A 254 7.14 1.39 -7.04
CA VAL A 254 5.97 2.16 -7.48
C VAL A 254 4.81 1.22 -7.81
N GLU A 255 5.09 0.14 -8.55
CA GLU A 255 4.08 -0.86 -8.94
C GLU A 255 3.53 -1.61 -7.73
N SER A 256 4.41 -2.03 -6.80
CA SER A 256 3.98 -2.68 -5.54
C SER A 256 3.15 -1.77 -4.63
N SER A 257 3.23 -0.46 -4.83
CA SER A 257 2.54 0.58 -4.05
C SER A 257 1.39 1.23 -4.82
N PHE A 258 0.91 0.59 -5.90
CA PHE A 258 -0.20 1.13 -6.69
C PHE A 258 -1.45 1.34 -5.83
N LEU A 259 -2.00 2.55 -5.88
CA LEU A 259 -3.14 2.97 -5.06
C LEU A 259 -4.45 2.58 -5.74
N TRP A 260 -4.77 1.29 -5.75
CA TRP A 260 -6.03 0.76 -6.30
C TRP A 260 -7.25 1.50 -5.77
N TYR A 261 -7.24 1.86 -4.49
CA TYR A 261 -8.36 2.55 -3.85
C TYR A 261 -8.64 3.91 -4.48
N ALA A 262 -7.59 4.69 -4.74
CA ALA A 262 -7.71 5.97 -5.41
C ALA A 262 -8.15 5.80 -6.87
N PHE A 263 -7.69 4.74 -7.54
CA PHE A 263 -8.08 4.41 -8.91
C PHE A 263 -9.59 4.08 -9.00
N ILE A 264 -10.09 3.16 -8.18
CA ILE A 264 -11.51 2.80 -8.13
C ILE A 264 -12.36 3.99 -7.64
N GLY A 265 -11.86 4.73 -6.65
CA GLY A 265 -12.51 5.95 -6.16
C GLY A 265 -12.77 6.97 -7.27
N ILE A 266 -11.83 7.18 -8.19
CA ILE A 266 -12.03 8.03 -9.37
C ILE A 266 -13.17 7.51 -10.25
N LEU A 267 -13.21 6.20 -10.53
CA LEU A 267 -14.24 5.60 -11.39
C LEU A 267 -15.64 5.78 -10.78
N VAL A 268 -15.79 5.44 -9.50
CA VAL A 268 -17.07 5.57 -8.78
C VAL A 268 -17.51 7.03 -8.68
N ASP A 269 -16.58 7.94 -8.42
CA ASP A 269 -16.89 9.37 -8.31
C ASP A 269 -17.26 9.97 -9.67
N MET A 270 -16.61 9.57 -10.77
CA MET A 270 -17.00 10.02 -12.11
C MET A 270 -18.44 9.66 -12.46
N SER A 271 -18.93 8.49 -12.02
CA SER A 271 -20.33 8.09 -12.21
C SER A 271 -21.31 8.97 -11.42
N ASN A 272 -20.90 9.55 -10.29
CA ASN A 272 -21.76 10.39 -9.44
C ASN A 272 -21.62 11.90 -9.69
N LEU A 273 -20.46 12.37 -10.16
CA LEU A 273 -20.19 13.81 -10.34
C LEU A 273 -21.01 14.42 -11.48
N ALA A 274 -21.49 15.65 -11.29
CA ALA A 274 -22.15 16.45 -12.33
C ALA A 274 -21.16 17.32 -13.15
N ASP A 275 -19.98 17.61 -12.60
CA ASP A 275 -18.99 18.49 -13.26
C ASP A 275 -18.27 17.79 -14.42
N VAL A 276 -18.64 18.21 -15.63
CA VAL A 276 -18.09 17.74 -16.91
C VAL A 276 -16.57 17.99 -17.03
N ASN A 277 -16.04 19.09 -16.47
CA ASN A 277 -14.62 19.42 -16.59
C ASN A 277 -13.75 18.52 -15.71
N LEU A 278 -14.25 18.17 -14.51
CA LEU A 278 -13.58 17.21 -13.63
C LEU A 278 -13.54 15.82 -14.26
N ILE A 279 -14.65 15.37 -14.86
CA ILE A 279 -14.73 14.07 -15.55
C ILE A 279 -13.74 14.05 -16.73
N LYS A 280 -13.72 15.08 -17.58
CA LYS A 280 -12.74 15.18 -18.69
C LYS A 280 -11.29 15.13 -18.21
N SER A 281 -11.01 15.80 -17.09
CA SER A 281 -9.67 15.81 -16.48
C SER A 281 -9.26 14.45 -15.95
N ALA A 282 -10.19 13.69 -15.37
CA ALA A 282 -9.95 12.31 -14.95
C ALA A 282 -9.69 11.37 -16.13
N TRP A 283 -10.48 11.44 -17.21
CA TRP A 283 -10.20 10.64 -18.42
C TRP A 283 -8.84 10.95 -19.03
N LYS A 284 -8.41 12.22 -19.00
CA LYS A 284 -7.06 12.61 -19.40
C LYS A 284 -5.98 11.99 -18.50
N LEU A 285 -6.19 12.01 -17.18
CA LEU A 285 -5.24 11.40 -16.23
C LEU A 285 -5.18 9.88 -16.40
N LEU A 286 -6.32 9.20 -16.54
CA LEU A 286 -6.36 7.76 -16.82
C LEU A 286 -5.66 7.42 -18.13
N SER A 287 -5.84 8.25 -19.17
CA SER A 287 -5.12 8.06 -20.44
C SER A 287 -3.60 8.18 -20.26
N GLN A 288 -3.13 9.12 -19.44
CA GLN A 288 -1.71 9.24 -19.11
C GLN A 288 -1.22 8.04 -18.30
N LEU A 289 -2.01 7.57 -17.33
CA LEU A 289 -1.68 6.41 -16.51
C LEU A 289 -1.50 5.15 -17.36
N TYR A 290 -2.47 4.82 -18.21
CA TYR A 290 -2.39 3.65 -19.11
C TYR A 290 -1.31 3.78 -20.19
N ALA A 291 -0.79 4.98 -20.45
CA ALA A 291 0.33 5.17 -21.37
C ALA A 291 1.71 4.94 -20.73
N VAL A 292 1.82 5.00 -19.40
CA VAL A 292 3.10 4.88 -18.68
C VAL A 292 3.18 3.65 -17.76
N ALA A 293 2.04 3.10 -17.35
CA ALA A 293 1.93 1.96 -16.46
C ALA A 293 1.52 0.69 -17.23
N ASP A 294 2.46 0.12 -17.98
CA ASP A 294 2.23 -1.06 -18.82
C ASP A 294 1.71 -2.27 -18.01
N HIS A 295 2.10 -2.40 -16.73
CA HIS A 295 1.64 -3.47 -15.85
C HIS A 295 0.12 -3.51 -15.66
N LEU A 296 -0.60 -2.40 -15.87
CA LEU A 296 -2.07 -2.35 -15.77
C LEU A 296 -2.77 -2.98 -16.99
N SER A 297 -2.08 -3.07 -18.13
CA SER A 297 -2.63 -3.65 -19.36
C SER A 297 -2.53 -5.18 -19.41
N ASP A 298 -1.70 -5.78 -18.55
CA ASP A 298 -1.52 -7.23 -18.51
C ASP A 298 -2.59 -7.89 -17.63
N LEU A 299 -3.68 -8.35 -18.28
CA LEU A 299 -4.88 -8.87 -17.61
C LEU A 299 -4.77 -10.36 -17.24
N GLU A 300 -3.82 -11.10 -17.78
CA GLU A 300 -3.73 -12.56 -17.62
C GLU A 300 -3.19 -12.94 -16.23
N ASP A 301 -2.27 -12.14 -15.70
CA ASP A 301 -1.56 -12.45 -14.46
C ASP A 301 -2.36 -12.14 -13.18
N ASP A 302 -3.38 -11.28 -13.25
CA ASP A 302 -4.03 -10.74 -12.05
C ASP A 302 -5.52 -10.42 -12.25
N ARG A 303 -6.38 -11.13 -11.49
CA ARG A 303 -7.83 -10.89 -11.47
C ARG A 303 -8.20 -9.45 -11.10
N ARG A 304 -7.36 -8.76 -10.32
CA ARG A 304 -7.58 -7.35 -9.94
C ARG A 304 -7.54 -6.43 -11.15
N LYS A 305 -6.60 -6.67 -12.06
CA LYS A 305 -6.43 -5.87 -13.28
C LYS A 305 -7.59 -6.11 -14.25
N SER A 306 -8.03 -7.36 -14.43
CA SER A 306 -9.19 -7.66 -15.26
C SER A 306 -10.49 -7.08 -14.70
N HIS A 307 -10.70 -7.10 -13.38
CA HIS A 307 -11.84 -6.40 -12.79
C HIS A 307 -11.75 -4.90 -13.02
N ALA A 308 -10.62 -4.27 -12.69
CA ALA A 308 -10.42 -2.84 -12.88
C ALA A 308 -10.63 -2.41 -14.34
N ALA A 309 -10.19 -3.22 -15.32
CA ALA A 309 -10.45 -3.00 -16.73
C ALA A 309 -11.94 -3.01 -17.07
N ARG A 310 -12.73 -3.95 -16.51
CA ARG A 310 -14.19 -3.97 -16.67
C ARG A 310 -14.83 -2.72 -16.07
N SER A 311 -14.43 -2.32 -14.87
CA SER A 311 -14.93 -1.10 -14.22
C SER A 311 -14.66 0.14 -15.07
N VAL A 312 -13.46 0.27 -15.65
CA VAL A 312 -13.13 1.39 -16.56
C VAL A 312 -14.07 1.44 -17.76
N VAL A 313 -14.31 0.29 -18.41
CA VAL A 313 -15.19 0.20 -19.59
C VAL A 313 -16.63 0.56 -19.21
N ALA A 314 -17.14 0.02 -18.10
CA ALA A 314 -18.47 0.34 -17.59
C ALA A 314 -18.63 1.85 -17.30
N THR A 315 -17.70 2.43 -16.53
CA THR A 315 -17.73 3.86 -16.20
C THR A 315 -17.63 4.74 -17.45
N TRP A 316 -16.91 4.32 -18.49
CA TRP A 316 -16.87 5.03 -19.77
C TRP A 316 -18.27 5.09 -20.42
N HIS A 317 -18.98 3.97 -20.47
CA HIS A 317 -20.31 3.90 -21.06
C HIS A 317 -21.33 4.75 -20.29
N GLU A 318 -21.27 4.76 -18.96
CA GLU A 318 -22.12 5.61 -18.12
C GLU A 318 -21.81 7.10 -18.31
N CYS A 319 -20.53 7.49 -18.24
CA CYS A 319 -20.13 8.89 -18.36
C CYS A 319 -20.52 9.50 -19.72
N ARG A 320 -20.51 8.70 -20.79
CA ARG A 320 -20.88 9.17 -22.13
C ARG A 320 -22.37 9.54 -22.25
N GLN A 321 -23.23 8.93 -21.43
CA GLN A 321 -24.67 9.22 -21.43
C GLN A 321 -25.00 10.53 -20.72
N LYS A 322 -24.06 11.11 -19.96
CA LYS A 322 -24.27 12.36 -19.23
C LYS A 322 -24.36 13.58 -20.16
N PRO A 323 -25.20 14.57 -19.83
CA PRO A 323 -25.32 15.80 -20.61
C PRO A 323 -23.99 16.57 -20.65
N GLY A 324 -23.53 16.94 -21.86
CA GLY A 324 -22.26 17.64 -22.08
C GLY A 324 -21.03 16.74 -22.31
N LEU A 325 -21.19 15.42 -22.23
CA LEU A 325 -20.15 14.42 -22.50
C LEU A 325 -20.43 13.55 -23.75
N THR A 326 -21.57 13.74 -24.41
CA THR A 326 -21.99 12.93 -25.57
C THR A 326 -21.03 13.00 -26.76
N GLU A 327 -20.37 14.14 -26.95
CA GLU A 327 -19.37 14.38 -28.01
C GLU A 327 -17.94 13.98 -27.62
N MET A 328 -17.72 13.49 -26.39
CA MET A 328 -16.38 13.12 -25.95
C MET A 328 -15.86 11.92 -26.75
N GLN A 329 -14.70 12.11 -27.39
CA GLN A 329 -14.06 11.03 -28.14
C GLN A 329 -13.60 9.93 -27.20
N LYS A 330 -13.84 8.68 -27.60
CA LYS A 330 -13.40 7.50 -26.86
C LYS A 330 -11.87 7.44 -26.76
N PRO A 331 -11.29 7.39 -25.55
CA PRO A 331 -9.87 7.24 -25.37
C PRO A 331 -9.36 5.93 -25.98
N GLY A 332 -8.19 5.96 -26.62
CA GLY A 332 -7.62 4.79 -27.28
C GLY A 332 -7.37 3.61 -26.34
N PHE A 333 -7.02 3.88 -25.08
CA PHE A 333 -6.80 2.83 -24.07
C PHE A 333 -8.09 2.07 -23.72
N VAL A 334 -9.25 2.73 -23.69
CA VAL A 334 -10.55 2.06 -23.43
C VAL A 334 -10.86 1.08 -24.55
N THR A 335 -10.63 1.48 -25.81
CA THR A 335 -10.79 0.59 -26.97
C THR A 335 -9.83 -0.61 -26.94
N LYS A 336 -8.61 -0.41 -26.40
CA LYS A 336 -7.65 -1.51 -26.19
C LYS A 336 -8.17 -2.47 -25.11
N LEU A 337 -8.59 -1.94 -23.95
CA LEU A 337 -9.12 -2.75 -22.85
C LEU A 337 -10.33 -3.59 -23.24
N GLU A 338 -11.26 -3.06 -24.05
CA GLU A 338 -12.40 -3.85 -24.56
C GLU A 338 -11.96 -5.04 -25.42
N LYS A 339 -10.94 -4.85 -26.26
CA LYS A 339 -10.40 -5.94 -27.08
C LYS A 339 -9.72 -6.99 -26.22
N ASP A 340 -8.91 -6.54 -25.26
CA ASP A 340 -8.16 -7.41 -24.36
C ASP A 340 -9.12 -8.22 -23.46
N LEU A 341 -10.19 -7.59 -22.95
CA LEU A 341 -11.25 -8.27 -22.19
C LEU A 341 -12.02 -9.28 -23.05
N ALA A 342 -12.40 -8.92 -24.28
CA ALA A 342 -13.08 -9.84 -25.19
C ALA A 342 -12.19 -11.03 -25.62
N GLU A 343 -10.86 -10.84 -25.68
CA GLU A 343 -9.92 -11.95 -25.88
C GLU A 343 -9.84 -12.85 -24.64
N LEU A 344 -9.75 -12.27 -23.44
CA LEU A 344 -9.71 -13.01 -22.18
C LEU A 344 -10.99 -13.83 -21.94
N GLU A 345 -12.17 -13.28 -22.25
CA GLU A 345 -13.44 -14.01 -22.18
C GLU A 345 -13.48 -15.18 -23.17
N ARG A 346 -12.99 -14.99 -24.40
CA ARG A 346 -12.89 -16.08 -25.40
C ARG A 346 -11.94 -17.20 -24.95
N LYS A 347 -10.78 -16.85 -24.37
CA LYS A 347 -9.84 -17.83 -23.79
C LYS A 347 -10.48 -18.61 -22.64
N THR A 348 -11.17 -17.91 -21.74
CA THR A 348 -11.86 -18.52 -20.60
C THR A 348 -12.94 -19.51 -21.05
N ILE A 349 -13.74 -19.16 -22.06
CA ILE A 349 -14.77 -20.05 -22.62
C ILE A 349 -14.13 -21.28 -23.27
N ALA A 350 -13.07 -21.10 -24.05
CA ALA A 350 -12.35 -22.22 -24.68
C ALA A 350 -11.71 -23.17 -23.64
N ASP A 351 -11.18 -22.64 -22.53
CA ASP A 351 -10.63 -23.43 -21.43
C ASP A 351 -11.72 -24.24 -20.73
N VAL A 352 -12.89 -23.64 -20.46
CA VAL A 352 -14.04 -24.33 -19.88
C VAL A 352 -14.54 -25.44 -20.80
N GLU A 353 -14.66 -25.19 -22.11
CA GLU A 353 -15.07 -26.19 -23.10
C GLU A 353 -14.06 -27.34 -23.22
N SER A 354 -12.76 -27.09 -23.03
CA SER A 354 -11.72 -28.12 -23.02
C SER A 354 -11.73 -29.01 -21.77
N GLN A 355 -12.24 -28.51 -20.63
CA GLN A 355 -12.29 -29.24 -19.36
C GLN A 355 -13.54 -30.12 -19.18
N VAL A 356 -14.56 -30.00 -20.04
CA VAL A 356 -15.81 -30.79 -20.00
C VAL A 356 -15.58 -32.29 -20.29
N GLY A 357 -14.36 -32.73 -20.63
CA GLY A 357 -14.01 -34.12 -20.94
C GLY A 357 -13.41 -34.97 -19.81
N VAL A 358 -13.16 -34.43 -18.61
CA VAL A 358 -12.47 -35.17 -17.53
C VAL A 358 -13.30 -35.15 -16.24
N PRO A 359 -13.64 -36.31 -15.62
CA PRO A 359 -14.36 -36.35 -14.35
C PRO A 359 -13.49 -35.74 -13.25
N GLN A 360 -13.93 -34.60 -12.70
CA GLN A 360 -13.20 -33.87 -11.67
C GLN A 360 -13.62 -34.39 -10.27
N GLU A 361 -12.65 -34.85 -9.49
CA GLU A 361 -12.86 -35.27 -8.10
C GLU A 361 -13.36 -34.10 -7.22
N ILE A 362 -14.37 -34.42 -6.42
CA ILE A 362 -15.14 -33.53 -5.56
C ILE A 362 -14.31 -33.14 -4.33
N TRP A 363 -13.40 -32.18 -4.48
CA TRP A 363 -12.83 -31.43 -3.36
C TRP A 363 -12.65 -29.96 -3.73
N GLN A 364 -13.76 -29.29 -4.05
CA GLN A 364 -13.83 -27.83 -3.99
C GLN A 364 -14.46 -27.43 -2.66
N THR A 365 -13.62 -27.08 -1.69
CA THR A 365 -14.04 -26.32 -0.52
C THR A 365 -14.61 -24.99 -1.00
N ARG A 366 -15.93 -24.83 -1.00
CA ARG A 366 -16.58 -23.52 -1.08
C ARG A 366 -16.04 -22.65 0.05
N PRO A 367 -15.52 -21.44 -0.20
CA PRO A 367 -15.36 -20.48 0.88
C PRO A 367 -16.76 -20.12 1.35
N VAL A 368 -16.99 -20.27 2.65
CA VAL A 368 -18.20 -19.86 3.36
C VAL A 368 -18.43 -18.38 3.11
N GLU A 369 -19.57 -18.04 2.50
CA GLU A 369 -20.15 -16.69 2.54
C GLU A 369 -20.18 -16.26 4.00
N THR A 370 -19.37 -15.26 4.35
CA THR A 370 -19.35 -14.71 5.70
C THR A 370 -19.74 -13.25 5.62
N GLU A 371 -20.80 -12.92 6.36
CA GLU A 371 -21.46 -11.63 6.51
C GLU A 371 -20.47 -10.46 6.64
N LEU A 372 -20.71 -9.43 5.82
CA LEU A 372 -19.96 -8.17 5.77
C LEU A 372 -19.99 -7.42 7.11
N GLN A 373 -18.80 -7.16 7.67
CA GLN A 373 -18.59 -6.11 8.66
C GLN A 373 -18.29 -4.77 7.96
N PRO A 374 -18.66 -3.62 8.56
CA PRO A 374 -18.39 -2.31 7.98
C PRO A 374 -16.93 -1.92 8.20
N PHE A 375 -16.40 -1.05 7.33
CA PHE A 375 -15.09 -0.38 7.32
C PHE A 375 -14.02 -0.97 6.38
N GLY A 376 -13.61 -0.18 5.39
CA GLY A 376 -12.72 -0.57 4.29
C GLY A 376 -11.28 -0.09 4.40
N PHE A 377 -10.40 -0.71 3.60
CA PHE A 377 -9.39 -0.13 2.70
C PHE A 377 -8.69 -1.25 1.85
N GLU A 378 -9.51 -1.98 1.06
CA GLU A 378 -9.23 -2.75 -0.17
C GLU A 378 -8.99 -4.28 -0.29
N PHE A 379 -9.60 -4.75 -1.40
CA PHE A 379 -9.43 -5.89 -2.32
C PHE A 379 -9.53 -7.36 -1.90
N ALA A 380 -9.30 -7.76 -0.64
CA ALA A 380 -9.60 -9.15 -0.28
C ALA A 380 -11.12 -9.40 -0.11
N ASP A 381 -11.86 -8.34 0.24
CA ASP A 381 -13.27 -8.37 0.58
C ASP A 381 -14.01 -7.16 -0.04
N ILE A 382 -13.67 -6.78 -1.29
CA ILE A 382 -14.66 -6.06 -2.11
C ILE A 382 -15.74 -7.09 -2.38
N ASP A 383 -16.94 -6.84 -1.86
CA ASP A 383 -18.12 -7.63 -2.23
C ASP A 383 -18.43 -7.34 -3.70
N TRP A 384 -17.81 -8.11 -4.59
CA TRP A 384 -18.06 -8.04 -6.02
C TRP A 384 -19.53 -8.35 -6.33
N ALA A 385 -20.23 -9.13 -5.48
CA ALA A 385 -21.65 -9.39 -5.65
C ALA A 385 -22.51 -8.15 -5.36
N PHE A 386 -22.10 -7.28 -4.41
CA PHE A 386 -22.72 -5.96 -4.22
C PHE A 386 -22.58 -5.10 -5.49
N TRP A 387 -21.41 -5.08 -6.12
CA TRP A 387 -21.19 -4.29 -7.34
C TRP A 387 -21.81 -4.90 -8.59
N ASP A 388 -21.88 -6.23 -8.69
CA ASP A 388 -22.59 -6.94 -9.76
C ASP A 388 -24.11 -6.70 -9.69
N SER A 389 -24.65 -6.37 -8.51
CA SER A 389 -26.07 -6.07 -8.29
C SER A 389 -26.51 -4.65 -8.67
N ILE A 390 -25.57 -3.78 -9.05
CA ILE A 390 -25.82 -2.38 -9.47
C ILE A 390 -26.01 -2.27 -11.01
N ASN A 391 -25.94 -3.39 -11.74
CA ASN A 391 -26.30 -3.47 -13.17
C ASN A 391 -27.80 -3.60 -13.41
#